data_AF-A0A4R6GB56-F1
#
_entry.id   AF-A0A4R6GB56-F1
#
_cell.length_a   1.000
_cell.length_b   1.000
_cell.length_c   1.000
_cell.angle_alpha   90.00
_cell.angle_beta   90.00
_cell.angle_gamma   90.00
#
_symmetry.space_group_name_H-M   'P 1'
#
loop_
_entity.id
_entity.type
_entity.pdbx_description
1 polymer ?
#
loop_
_entity_poly.entity_id
_entity_poly.type
_entity_poly.pdbx_seq_one_letter_code
_entity_poly.pdbx_strand_id
1 'polypeptide(L)' 'MKRIWPFLVPGVILAAVGLIWTLQGTGVIQGSAMSGSSLWATIGPVVLLAGIALVVVAVVVAARGRRAR' A
#
# COMPACT_ATOMS: atom_id res chain seq x y z
N MET A 1 11.92 18.25 1.52
CA MET A 1 11.89 16.86 1.02
C MET A 1 11.93 15.80 2.13
N LYS A 2 12.81 15.88 3.15
CA LYS A 2 12.88 14.88 4.25
C LYS A 2 11.53 14.54 4.94
N ARG A 3 10.59 15.50 4.99
CA ARG A 3 9.24 15.32 5.55
C ARG A 3 8.34 14.34 4.77
N ILE A 4 8.65 13.97 3.52
CA ILE A 4 7.84 13.03 2.72
C ILE A 4 8.13 11.56 3.04
N TRP A 5 9.39 11.27 3.40
CA TRP A 5 9.92 9.91 3.53
C TRP A 5 9.17 9.06 4.57
N PRO A 6 8.76 9.59 5.73
CA PRO A 6 8.02 8.80 6.72
C PRO A 6 6.66 8.30 6.24
N PHE A 7 6.06 8.93 5.22
CA PHE A 7 4.78 8.52 4.66
C PHE A 7 4.96 7.70 3.39
N LEU A 8 5.91 8.10 2.54
CA LEU A 8 6.12 7.48 1.24
C LEU A 8 6.64 6.03 1.37
N VAL A 9 7.66 5.81 2.20
CA VAL A 9 8.29 4.47 2.31
C VAL A 9 7.31 3.44 2.87
N PRO A 10 6.64 3.68 4.02
CA PRO A 10 5.64 2.73 4.51
C PRO A 10 4.46 2.58 3.56
N GLY A 11 4.03 3.67 2.90
CA GLY A 11 2.95 3.63 1.93
C GLY A 11 3.22 2.72 0.75
N VAL A 12 4.42 2.81 0.14
CA VAL A 12 4.83 1.94 -0.96
C VAL A 12 4.93 0.48 -0.50
N ILE A 13 5.52 0.23 0.67
CA ILE A 13 5.66 -1.12 1.21
C ILE A 13 4.27 -1.75 1.46
N LEU A 14 3.38 -1.02 2.13
CA LEU A 14 2.02 -1.51 2.41
C LEU A 14 1.23 -1.72 1.12
N ALA A 15 1.36 -0.83 0.13
CA ALA A 15 0.70 -1.01 -1.15
C ALA A 15 1.19 -2.29 -1.87
N ALA A 16 2.51 -2.52 -1.92
CA ALA A 16 3.08 -3.71 -2.53
C ALA A 16 2.65 -5.01 -1.80
N VAL A 17 2.74 -5.02 -0.46
CA VAL A 17 2.35 -6.16 0.37
C VAL A 17 0.85 -6.44 0.24
N GLY A 18 0.01 -5.41 0.34
CA GLY A 18 -1.44 -5.53 0.19
C GLY A 18 -1.83 -6.04 -1.19
N LEU A 19 -1.14 -5.61 -2.25
CA LEU A 19 -1.35 -6.13 -3.60
C LEU A 19 -1.02 -7.63 -3.67
N ILE A 20 0.14 -8.05 -3.16
CA ILE A 20 0.52 -9.47 -3.14
C ILE A 20 -0.50 -10.31 -2.37
N TRP A 21 -0.92 -9.86 -1.19
CA TRP A 21 -1.92 -10.58 -0.39
C TRP A 21 -3.29 -10.64 -1.06
N THR A 22 -3.69 -9.58 -1.78
CA THR A 22 -4.92 -9.59 -2.59
C THR A 22 -4.85 -10.65 -3.68
N LEU A 23 -3.73 -10.68 -4.41
CA LEU A 23 -3.51 -11.65 -5.49
C LEU A 23 -3.39 -13.09 -4.96
N GLN A 24 -2.81 -13.27 -3.77
CA GLN A 24 -2.77 -14.58 -3.10
C GLN A 24 -4.17 -15.01 -2.65
N GLY A 25 -4.91 -14.15 -1.94
CA GLY A 25 -6.24 -14.47 -1.45
C GLY A 25 -7.25 -14.79 -2.55
N THR A 26 -7.14 -14.10 -3.69
CA THR A 26 -7.96 -14.37 -4.89
C THR A 26 -7.52 -15.59 -5.69
N GLY A 27 -6.38 -16.20 -5.34
CA GLY A 27 -5.85 -17.39 -6.00
C GLY A 27 -5.10 -17.12 -7.31
N VAL A 28 -4.82 -15.86 -7.63
CA VAL A 28 -3.96 -15.47 -8.77
C VAL A 28 -2.51 -15.87 -8.52
N ILE A 29 -2.00 -15.57 -7.32
CA ILE A 29 -0.69 -16.04 -6.85
C ILE A 29 -0.92 -17.27 -5.98
N GLN A 30 -0.22 -18.36 -6.30
CA GLN A 30 -0.38 -19.66 -5.64
C GLN A 30 0.92 -20.16 -5.00
N GLY A 31 0.87 -21.32 -4.33
CA GLY A 31 2.04 -21.98 -3.73
C GLY A 31 2.33 -21.58 -2.29
N SER A 32 1.41 -20.89 -1.60
CA SER A 32 1.52 -20.55 -0.18
C SER A 32 0.23 -20.92 0.58
N ALA A 33 0.32 -21.00 1.90
CA ALA A 33 -0.84 -21.17 2.79
C ALA A 33 -1.88 -20.03 2.68
N MET A 34 -1.53 -18.93 2.01
CA MET A 34 -2.38 -17.74 1.85
C MET A 34 -3.21 -17.80 0.55
N SER A 35 -2.90 -18.76 -0.33
CA SER A 35 -3.46 -18.85 -1.68
C SER A 35 -4.91 -19.33 -1.64
N GLY A 36 -5.84 -18.61 -2.29
CA GLY A 36 -7.26 -18.97 -2.34
C GLY A 36 -8.02 -18.80 -1.01
N SER A 37 -7.47 -18.02 -0.07
CA SER A 37 -8.07 -17.77 1.24
C SER A 37 -8.89 -16.48 1.26
N SER A 38 -10.16 -16.58 1.68
CA SER A 38 -11.07 -15.42 1.84
C SER A 38 -10.56 -14.38 2.85
N LEU A 39 -9.78 -14.82 3.85
CA LEU A 39 -9.12 -13.93 4.81
C LEU A 39 -8.12 -13.01 4.10
N TRP A 40 -7.22 -13.57 3.29
CA TRP A 40 -6.23 -12.79 2.57
C TRP A 40 -6.84 -11.97 1.43
N ALA A 41 -7.92 -12.46 0.83
CA ALA A 41 -8.71 -11.72 -0.16
C ALA A 41 -9.39 -10.47 0.43
N THR A 42 -9.58 -10.44 1.75
CA THR A 42 -10.16 -9.30 2.47
C THR A 42 -9.08 -8.37 3.04
N ILE A 43 -8.06 -8.94 3.70
CA ILE A 43 -6.98 -8.15 4.31
C ILE A 43 -6.11 -7.47 3.25
N GLY A 44 -5.82 -8.14 2.14
CA GLY A 44 -5.00 -7.60 1.05
C GLY A 44 -5.50 -6.24 0.54
N PRO A 45 -6.77 -6.11 0.11
CA PRO A 45 -7.33 -4.84 -0.35
C PRO A 45 -7.31 -3.76 0.72
N VAL A 46 -7.58 -4.09 1.99
CA VAL A 46 -7.54 -3.12 3.10
C VAL A 46 -6.12 -2.55 3.25
N VAL A 47 -5.12 -3.41 3.26
CA VAL A 47 -3.71 -3.01 3.39
C VAL A 47 -3.23 -2.23 2.16
N LEU A 48 -3.65 -2.64 0.96
CA LEU A 48 -3.36 -1.95 -0.29
C LEU A 48 -3.90 -0.53 -0.26
N LEU A 49 -5.16 -0.35 0.12
CA LEU A 49 -5.80 0.97 0.20
C LEU A 49 -5.14 1.86 1.26
N ALA A 50 -4.77 1.30 2.41
CA ALA A 50 -4.02 2.04 3.43
C ALA A 50 -2.65 2.51 2.92
N GLY A 51 -1.92 1.66 2.20
CA GLY A 51 -0.66 2.01 1.55
C GLY A 51 -0.82 3.13 0.52
N ILE A 52 -1.81 3.02 -0.36
CA ILE A 52 -2.15 4.05 -1.34
C ILE A 52 -2.46 5.38 -0.65
N ALA A 53 -3.26 5.36 0.43
CA ALA A 53 -3.60 6.56 1.18
C ALA A 53 -2.35 7.27 1.73
N LEU A 54 -1.39 6.53 2.28
CA LEU A 54 -0.12 7.09 2.74
C LEU A 54 0.71 7.70 1.60
N VAL A 55 0.77 7.04 0.44
CA VAL A 55 1.45 7.60 -0.75
C VAL A 55 0.78 8.90 -1.19
N VAL A 56 -0.55 8.96 -1.23
CA VAL A 56 -1.30 10.17 -1.56
C VAL A 56 -0.99 11.30 -0.57
N VAL A 57 -1.01 11.03 0.74
CA VAL A 57 -0.64 12.02 1.77
C VAL A 57 0.78 12.52 1.55
N ALA A 58 1.73 11.62 1.28
CA ALA A 58 3.11 11.97 1.01
C ALA A 58 3.24 12.96 -0.16
N VAL A 59 2.59 12.65 -1.30
CA VAL A 59 2.58 13.50 -2.50
C VAL A 59 1.93 14.86 -2.23
N VAL A 60 0.78 14.88 -1.54
CA VAL A 60 0.07 16.12 -1.20
C VAL A 60 0.91 17.03 -0.30
N VAL A 61 1.55 16.47 0.72
CA VAL A 61 2.46 17.22 1.62
C VAL A 61 3.64 17.80 0.85
N ALA A 62 4.22 17.05 -0.08
CA ALA A 62 5.32 17.52 -0.91
C ALA A 62 4.89 18.63 -1.89
N ALA A 63 3.69 18.52 -2.49
CA ALA A 63 3.15 19.53 -3.38
C ALA A 63 2.87 20.86 -2.65
N ARG A 64 2.34 20.80 -1.42
CA ARG A 64 2.11 21.99 -0.57
C ARG A 64 3.41 22.71 -0.21
N GLY A 65 4.47 21.96 0.10
CA GLY A 65 5.78 22.54 0.40
C GLY A 65 6.45 23.25 -0.78
N ARG A 66 6.05 22.95 -2.03
CA ARG A 66 6.53 23.64 -3.24
C ARG A 66 5.82 24.96 -3.53
N ARG A 67 4.57 25.15 -3.08
CA ARG A 67 3.81 26.39 -3.28
C ARG A 67 4.17 27.52 -2.32
N ALA A 68 4.80 27.20 -1.19
CA ALA A 68 5.19 28.16 -0.16
C ALA A 68 6.66 28.63 -0.28
N ARG A 69 7.35 28.20 -1.34
CA ARG A 69 8.70 28.62 -1.74
C ARG A 69 8.60 29.35 -3.06
#